data_AF-A0A8B9PDU3-F1
#
_entry.id   AF-A0A8B9PDU3-F1
#
_cell.length_a   1.000
_cell.length_b   1.000
_cell.length_c   1.000
_cell.angle_alpha   90.00
_cell.angle_beta   90.00
_cell.angle_gamma   90.00
#
_symmetry.space_group_name_H-M   'P 1'
#
loop_
_entity.id
_entity.type
_entity.pdbx_description
1 polymer ?
#
loop_
_entity_poly.entity_id
_entity_poly.type
_entity_poly.pdbx_seq_one_letter_code
_entity_poly.pdbx_strand_id
1 'polypeptide(L)'
;MAWVKFLRKPGGNLGKVYQPGSILSLAPTKGLLNEPGQNSCFLNSAVQVLWQLDIFRRSLRGLTGHVCQGDACIFCALKAIFSQFQHSREKALPSDNMRHALAESFKDEQRFQLGFMDDAAECFENILERIHFHLVPNSETDMCTSKSCIAHQKFAMTLYEQVRHLFHCFNR
;
A
#
# COMPACT_ATOMS: atom_id res chain seq x y z
N MET A 1 -23.96 -47.99 31.52
CA MET A 1 -24.40 -46.81 30.73
C MET A 1 -23.44 -45.65 31.00
N ALA A 2 -22.65 -45.27 29.98
CA ALA A 2 -21.87 -44.02 29.74
C ALA A 2 -21.27 -43.24 30.95
N TRP A 3 -19.97 -43.18 31.25
CA TRP A 3 -18.79 -42.69 30.49
C TRP A 3 -18.99 -41.34 29.80
N VAL A 4 -18.76 -40.23 30.53
CA VAL A 4 -18.57 -38.90 29.92
C VAL A 4 -17.08 -38.59 29.90
N LYS A 5 -16.55 -38.59 28.66
CA LYS A 5 -15.16 -38.40 28.29
C LYS A 5 -14.78 -36.92 28.35
N PHE A 6 -13.56 -36.66 28.84
CA PHE A 6 -12.81 -35.42 28.64
C PHE A 6 -12.83 -35.02 27.16
N LEU A 7 -13.44 -33.87 26.85
CA LEU A 7 -13.36 -33.22 25.54
C LEU A 7 -12.01 -32.51 25.42
N ARG A 8 -11.05 -33.27 24.89
CA ARG A 8 -9.74 -32.82 24.42
C ARG A 8 -9.96 -31.89 23.21
N LYS A 9 -9.65 -30.59 23.36
CA LYS A 9 -9.57 -29.64 22.23
C LYS A 9 -8.57 -30.18 21.20
N PRO A 10 -8.92 -30.30 19.91
CA PRO A 10 -7.90 -30.49 18.89
C PRO A 10 -7.14 -29.17 18.76
N GLY A 11 -5.89 -29.16 19.23
CA GLY A 11 -4.92 -28.14 18.87
C GLY A 11 -4.71 -28.20 17.36
N GLY A 12 -5.29 -27.22 16.66
CA GLY A 12 -5.09 -27.02 15.23
C GLY A 12 -3.64 -26.63 14.98
N ASN A 13 -2.84 -27.61 14.63
CA ASN A 13 -1.45 -27.44 14.24
C ASN A 13 -1.43 -26.95 12.78
N LEU A 14 -1.70 -25.66 12.56
CA LEU A 14 -1.51 -24.97 11.27
C LEU A 14 -0.03 -24.69 10.94
N GLY A 15 0.90 -25.28 11.70
CA GLY A 15 2.32 -25.23 11.46
C GLY A 15 2.79 -26.34 10.51
N LYS A 16 2.32 -26.35 9.24
CA LYS A 16 3.00 -27.12 8.17
C LYS A 16 2.50 -26.83 6.75
N VAL A 17 2.45 -25.56 6.33
CA VAL A 17 2.43 -25.25 4.89
C VAL A 17 3.37 -24.07 4.62
N TYR A 18 4.68 -24.34 4.64
CA TYR A 18 5.63 -23.66 3.76
C TYR A 18 6.92 -24.48 3.74
N GLN A 19 7.19 -25.15 2.62
CA GLN A 19 8.50 -25.73 2.32
C GLN A 19 9.36 -24.60 1.73
N PRO A 20 10.54 -24.27 2.30
CA PRO A 20 11.38 -23.21 1.78
C PRO A 20 12.18 -23.75 0.58
N GLY A 21 11.76 -23.38 -0.61
CA GLY A 21 12.44 -23.77 -1.85
C GLY A 21 11.78 -23.17 -3.09
N SER A 22 12.17 -21.94 -3.43
CA SER A 22 11.92 -21.26 -4.71
C SER A 22 10.47 -20.86 -5.06
N ILE A 23 10.02 -19.71 -4.55
CA ILE A 23 9.15 -18.70 -5.22
C ILE A 23 9.40 -17.37 -4.48
N LEU A 24 9.77 -16.32 -5.22
CA LEU A 24 9.89 -14.89 -4.85
C LEU A 24 9.87 -14.54 -3.35
N SER A 25 10.98 -14.00 -2.83
CA SER A 25 11.16 -13.46 -1.46
C SER A 25 9.93 -12.73 -0.89
N LEU A 26 8.98 -13.49 -0.32
CA LEU A 26 7.87 -12.94 0.44
C LEU A 26 8.47 -12.28 1.68
N ALA A 27 8.16 -10.99 1.88
CA ALA A 27 8.57 -10.35 3.11
C ALA A 27 7.90 -11.02 4.32
N PRO A 28 8.47 -10.87 5.53
CA PRO A 28 7.79 -11.28 6.74
C PRO A 28 6.35 -10.74 6.78
N THR A 29 5.38 -11.63 6.91
CA THR A 29 3.95 -11.28 6.92
C THR A 29 3.57 -10.74 8.30
N LYS A 30 3.66 -9.41 8.46
CA LYS A 30 3.10 -8.70 9.61
C LYS A 30 1.78 -8.07 9.23
N GLY A 31 0.81 -8.10 10.15
CA GLY A 31 -0.44 -7.37 10.00
C GLY A 31 -0.28 -5.87 10.28
N LEU A 32 -1.33 -5.11 9.98
CA LEU A 32 -1.48 -3.73 10.42
C LEU A 32 -2.69 -3.65 11.35
N LEU A 33 -2.56 -2.92 12.45
CA LEU A 33 -3.63 -2.71 13.42
C LEU A 33 -4.76 -1.88 12.80
N ASN A 34 -5.99 -2.13 13.24
CA ASN A 34 -7.19 -1.38 12.87
C ASN A 34 -8.21 -1.56 13.99
N GLU A 35 -8.14 -0.69 14.99
CA GLU A 35 -9.07 -0.69 16.11
C GLU A 35 -10.47 -0.22 15.66
N PRO A 36 -11.55 -0.61 16.37
CA PRO A 36 -12.91 -0.17 16.05
C PRO A 36 -13.00 1.35 15.92
N GLY A 37 -13.58 1.82 14.81
CA GLY A 37 -13.74 3.25 14.52
C GLY A 37 -12.54 3.93 13.87
N GLN A 38 -11.36 3.29 13.78
CA GLN A 38 -10.24 3.85 13.01
C GLN A 38 -10.47 3.83 11.51
N ASN A 39 -11.25 2.85 11.03
CA ASN A 39 -11.61 2.67 9.62
C ASN A 39 -10.40 2.73 8.66
N SER A 40 -9.24 2.22 9.10
CA SER A 40 -7.96 2.33 8.39
C SER A 40 -7.68 1.13 7.47
N CYS A 41 -8.66 0.24 7.27
CA CYS A 41 -8.50 -0.98 6.48
C CYS A 41 -8.14 -0.71 5.01
N PHE A 42 -8.65 0.38 4.42
CA PHE A 42 -8.33 0.78 3.04
C PHE A 42 -6.85 1.13 2.89
N LEU A 43 -6.32 1.95 3.80
CA LEU A 43 -4.91 2.32 3.87
C LEU A 43 -4.04 1.08 4.14
N ASN A 44 -4.45 0.26 5.12
CA ASN A 44 -3.70 -0.95 5.47
C ASN A 44 -3.58 -1.89 4.27
N SER A 45 -4.64 -2.02 3.47
CA SER A 45 -4.63 -2.81 2.25
C SER A 45 -3.63 -2.25 1.22
N ALA A 46 -3.66 -0.94 0.96
CA ALA A 46 -2.74 -0.28 0.03
C ALA A 46 -1.27 -0.41 0.48
N VAL A 47 -0.98 -0.19 1.77
CA VAL A 47 0.38 -0.33 2.32
C VAL A 47 0.89 -1.76 2.22
N GLN A 48 0.03 -2.77 2.47
CA GLN A 48 0.40 -4.18 2.35
C GLN A 48 0.74 -4.56 0.91
N VAL A 49 -0.03 -4.06 -0.07
CA VAL A 49 0.29 -4.26 -1.50
C VAL A 49 1.66 -3.68 -1.83
N LEU A 50 1.94 -2.43 -1.47
CA LEU A 50 3.23 -1.78 -1.70
C LEU A 50 4.38 -2.52 -1.00
N TRP A 51 4.15 -3.00 0.23
CA TRP A 51 5.13 -3.75 0.99
C TRP A 51 5.45 -5.09 0.32
N GLN A 52 4.47 -5.76 -0.27
CA GLN A 52 4.70 -7.07 -0.89
C GLN A 52 5.52 -6.99 -2.20
N LEU A 53 5.61 -5.82 -2.82
CA LEU A 53 6.36 -5.58 -4.05
C LEU A 53 7.87 -5.40 -3.77
N ASP A 54 8.64 -6.47 -3.93
CA ASP A 54 10.08 -6.48 -3.61
C ASP A 54 10.89 -5.38 -4.33
N ILE A 55 10.64 -5.19 -5.63
CA ILE A 55 11.31 -4.16 -6.42
C ILE A 55 11.01 -2.76 -5.88
N PHE A 56 9.77 -2.50 -5.49
CA PHE A 56 9.38 -1.22 -4.90
C PHE A 56 10.07 -0.99 -3.55
N ARG A 57 10.03 -1.99 -2.65
CA ARG A 57 10.70 -1.92 -1.33
C ARG A 57 12.18 -1.57 -1.46
N ARG A 58 12.90 -2.26 -2.35
CA ARG A 58 14.34 -2.05 -2.58
C ARG A 58 14.61 -0.66 -3.14
N SER A 59 13.80 -0.22 -4.11
CA SER A 59 13.92 1.09 -4.73
C SER A 59 13.69 2.21 -3.70
N LEU A 60 12.60 2.13 -2.93
CA LEU A 60 12.28 3.10 -1.88
C LEU A 60 13.37 3.18 -0.79
N ARG A 61 13.95 2.03 -0.41
CA ARG A 61 15.05 2.00 0.58
C ARG A 61 16.28 2.77 0.10
N GLY A 62 16.61 2.69 -1.18
CA GLY A 62 17.76 3.36 -1.78
C GLY A 62 17.62 4.88 -1.94
N LEU A 63 16.40 5.42 -1.87
CA LEU A 63 16.16 6.86 -1.99
C LEU A 63 16.51 7.58 -0.69
N THR A 64 17.35 8.62 -0.78
CA THR A 64 17.79 9.42 0.38
C THR A 64 17.23 10.85 0.38
N GLY A 65 16.90 11.42 -0.78
CA GLY A 65 16.36 12.77 -0.92
C GLY A 65 14.88 12.80 -1.29
N HIS A 66 14.14 13.75 -0.72
CA HIS A 66 12.76 14.10 -1.07
C HIS A 66 12.42 15.51 -0.54
N VAL A 67 11.36 16.12 -1.05
CA VAL A 67 10.77 17.35 -0.51
C VAL A 67 9.79 16.97 0.60
N CYS A 68 10.24 17.13 1.85
CA CYS A 68 9.44 16.80 3.02
C CYS A 68 8.34 17.84 3.26
N GLN A 69 7.17 17.37 3.72
CA GLN A 69 6.04 18.22 4.12
C GLN A 69 5.68 18.07 5.61
N GLY A 70 6.66 17.75 6.45
CA GLY A 70 6.44 17.57 7.89
C GLY A 70 5.42 16.45 8.16
N ASP A 71 4.38 16.77 8.92
CA ASP A 71 3.35 15.81 9.36
C ASP A 71 2.51 15.25 8.20
N ALA A 72 2.40 15.98 7.08
CA ALA A 72 1.73 15.51 5.86
C ALA A 72 2.65 14.68 4.95
N CYS A 73 3.89 14.39 5.35
CA CYS A 73 4.85 13.73 4.46
C CYS A 73 4.60 12.21 4.33
N ILE A 74 3.84 11.82 3.31
CA ILE A 74 3.57 10.41 2.96
C ILE A 74 4.86 9.62 2.69
N PHE A 75 5.86 10.24 2.06
CA PHE A 75 7.14 9.57 1.80
C PHE A 75 7.86 9.16 3.10
N CYS A 76 7.91 10.06 4.09
CA CYS A 76 8.48 9.77 5.41
C CYS A 76 7.69 8.69 6.14
N ALA A 77 6.37 8.81 6.20
CA ALA A 77 5.51 7.86 6.89
C ALA A 77 5.62 6.45 6.29
N LEU A 78 5.67 6.34 4.95
CA LEU A 78 5.84 5.07 4.26
C LEU A 78 7.21 4.44 4.53
N LYS A 79 8.30 5.24 4.51
CA LYS A 79 9.63 4.72 4.89
C LYS A 79 9.67 4.26 6.36
N ALA A 80 9.01 4.98 7.25
CA ALA A 80 8.93 4.62 8.66
C ALA A 80 8.23 3.27 8.86
N ILE A 81 7.04 3.07 8.26
CA ILE A 81 6.32 1.80 8.39
C ILE A 81 7.05 0.65 7.71
N PHE A 82 7.69 0.88 6.55
CA PHE A 82 8.54 -0.13 5.89
C PHE A 82 9.76 -0.52 6.72
N SER A 83 10.33 0.42 7.48
CA SER A 83 11.39 0.11 8.45
C SER A 83 10.87 -0.77 9.59
N GLN A 84 9.67 -0.49 10.11
CA GLN A 84 9.04 -1.33 11.13
C GLN A 84 8.72 -2.74 10.61
N PHE A 85 8.24 -2.86 9.36
CA PHE A 85 8.05 -4.14 8.70
C PHE A 85 9.33 -4.97 8.65
N GLN A 86 10.49 -4.33 8.45
CA GLN A 86 11.79 -5.02 8.39
C GLN A 86 12.31 -5.42 9.76
N HIS A 87 12.23 -4.52 10.75
CA HIS A 87 13.03 -4.63 11.97
C HIS A 87 12.22 -4.97 13.22
N SER A 88 10.92 -4.64 13.26
CA SER A 88 10.09 -4.94 14.42
C SER A 88 9.94 -6.46 14.64
N ARG A 89 9.69 -6.87 15.89
CA ARG A 89 9.36 -8.26 16.23
C ARG A 89 7.84 -8.48 16.38
N GLU A 90 7.07 -7.40 16.33
CA GLU A 90 5.62 -7.45 16.48
C GLU A 90 4.96 -8.13 15.28
N LYS A 91 3.89 -8.87 15.57
CA LYS A 91 3.10 -9.56 14.54
C LYS A 91 2.11 -8.62 13.84
N ALA A 92 1.75 -7.51 14.47
CA ALA A 92 0.91 -6.47 13.92
C ALA A 92 1.50 -5.10 14.28
N LEU A 93 1.55 -4.19 13.31
CA LEU A 93 2.17 -2.87 13.47
C LEU A 93 1.11 -1.75 13.44
N PRO A 94 1.32 -0.64 14.18
CA PRO A 94 0.49 0.54 14.06
C PRO A 94 0.71 1.24 12.70
N SER A 95 -0.37 1.72 12.09
CA SER A 95 -0.34 2.52 10.86
C SER A 95 -0.71 3.99 11.09
N ASP A 96 -0.81 4.43 12.35
CA ASP A 96 -1.31 5.76 12.74
C ASP A 96 -0.54 6.90 12.07
N ASN A 97 0.79 6.84 12.04
CA ASN A 97 1.60 7.87 11.39
C ASN A 97 1.30 8.00 9.88
N MET A 98 1.07 6.87 9.21
CA MET A 98 0.69 6.86 7.80
C MET A 98 -0.74 7.38 7.62
N ARG A 99 -1.65 7.00 8.53
CA ARG A 99 -3.04 7.47 8.53
C ARG A 99 -3.13 8.98 8.70
N HIS A 100 -2.36 9.56 9.63
CA HIS A 100 -2.27 10.99 9.86
C HIS A 100 -1.67 11.74 8.68
N ALA A 101 -0.55 11.26 8.13
CA ALA A 101 0.08 11.90 6.97
C ALA A 101 -0.84 11.93 5.75
N LEU A 102 -1.62 10.85 5.54
CA LEU A 102 -2.60 10.78 4.47
C LEU A 102 -3.76 11.78 4.71
N ALA A 103 -4.32 11.81 5.92
CA ALA A 103 -5.43 12.72 6.23
C ALA A 103 -5.03 14.20 6.09
N GLU A 104 -3.81 14.57 6.52
CA GLU A 104 -3.33 15.95 6.39
C GLU A 104 -2.97 16.30 4.94
N SER A 105 -2.45 15.35 4.16
CA SER A 105 -2.14 15.58 2.73
C SER A 105 -3.37 15.91 1.88
N PHE A 106 -4.54 15.38 2.25
CA PHE A 106 -5.80 15.48 1.48
C PHE A 106 -6.89 16.24 2.23
N LYS A 107 -6.49 17.09 3.17
CA LYS A 107 -7.39 17.84 4.04
C LYS A 107 -8.30 18.79 3.27
N ASP A 108 -7.75 19.48 2.26
CA ASP A 108 -8.52 20.44 1.46
C ASP A 108 -9.57 19.75 0.58
N GLU A 109 -9.30 18.51 0.17
CA GLU A 109 -10.23 17.67 -0.59
C GLU A 109 -11.26 16.95 0.29
N GLN A 110 -11.10 17.04 1.62
CA GLN A 110 -11.89 16.28 2.60
C GLN A 110 -11.85 14.75 2.37
N ARG A 111 -10.80 14.25 1.73
CA ARG A 111 -10.59 12.82 1.46
C ARG A 111 -9.69 12.18 2.50
N PHE A 112 -9.84 10.88 2.71
CA PHE A 112 -9.05 10.11 3.65
C PHE A 112 -9.03 10.66 5.08
N GLN A 113 -10.09 11.34 5.53
CA GLN A 113 -10.12 11.95 6.86
C GLN A 113 -10.19 10.90 7.97
N LEU A 114 -9.67 11.25 9.15
CA LEU A 114 -9.59 10.33 10.29
C LEU A 114 -10.98 9.86 10.73
N GLY A 115 -11.10 8.58 11.07
CA GLY A 115 -12.36 7.97 11.48
C GLY A 115 -13.31 7.64 10.34
N PHE A 116 -13.04 8.07 9.11
CA PHE A 116 -13.81 7.69 7.92
C PHE A 116 -13.12 6.57 7.14
N MET A 117 -13.93 5.81 6.41
CA MET A 117 -13.46 4.80 5.47
C MET A 117 -13.41 5.41 4.07
N ASP A 118 -12.48 4.94 3.25
CA ASP A 118 -12.29 5.40 1.88
C ASP A 118 -11.95 4.23 0.96
N ASP A 119 -11.78 4.48 -0.34
CA ASP A 119 -11.42 3.45 -1.31
C ASP A 119 -9.92 3.08 -1.27
N ALA A 120 -9.64 1.77 -1.34
CA ALA A 120 -8.27 1.27 -1.23
C ALA A 120 -7.46 1.44 -2.52
N ALA A 121 -8.10 1.36 -3.69
CA ALA A 121 -7.45 1.57 -4.98
C ALA A 121 -7.12 3.06 -5.16
N GLU A 122 -8.08 3.94 -4.86
CA GLU A 122 -7.82 5.38 -4.88
C GLU A 122 -6.73 5.76 -3.88
N CYS A 123 -6.73 5.20 -2.67
CA CYS A 123 -5.66 5.42 -1.70
C CYS A 123 -4.29 4.95 -2.23
N PHE A 124 -4.23 3.81 -2.93
CA PHE A 124 -3.00 3.31 -3.51
C PHE A 124 -2.44 4.26 -4.57
N GLU A 125 -3.28 4.73 -5.49
CA GLU A 125 -2.91 5.69 -6.54
C GLU A 125 -2.43 7.01 -5.94
N ASN A 126 -3.16 7.54 -4.96
CA ASN A 126 -2.81 8.77 -4.27
C ASN A 126 -1.48 8.66 -3.50
N ILE A 127 -1.18 7.50 -2.89
CA ILE A 127 0.14 7.28 -2.28
C ILE A 127 1.26 7.37 -3.33
N LEU A 128 1.07 6.76 -4.52
CA LEU A 128 2.06 6.80 -5.59
C LEU A 128 2.24 8.22 -6.15
N GLU A 129 1.14 8.95 -6.35
CA GLU A 129 1.18 10.34 -6.81
C GLU A 129 1.90 11.25 -5.81
N ARG A 130 1.62 11.09 -4.52
CA ARG A 130 2.30 11.86 -3.46
C ARG A 130 3.78 11.50 -3.37
N ILE A 131 4.17 10.24 -3.59
CA ILE A 131 5.58 9.86 -3.72
C ILE A 131 6.24 10.54 -4.92
N HIS A 132 5.56 10.60 -6.08
CA HIS A 132 6.05 11.34 -7.25
C HIS A 132 6.29 12.81 -6.89
N PHE A 133 5.30 13.48 -6.29
CA PHE A 133 5.40 14.87 -5.85
C PHE A 133 6.59 15.10 -4.90
N HIS A 134 6.79 14.21 -3.92
CA HIS A 134 7.92 14.32 -2.98
C HIS A 134 9.30 14.12 -3.66
N LEU A 135 9.38 13.40 -4.78
CA LEU A 135 10.66 13.08 -5.44
C LEU A 135 11.00 14.02 -6.60
N VAL A 136 9.98 14.49 -7.33
CA VAL A 136 10.09 15.33 -8.53
C VAL A 136 8.92 16.32 -8.58
N PRO A 137 8.87 17.31 -7.66
CA PRO A 137 7.73 18.23 -7.54
C PRO A 137 7.49 19.10 -8.78
N ASN A 138 8.53 19.31 -9.61
CA ASN A 138 8.46 20.18 -10.79
C ASN A 138 8.12 19.42 -12.08
N SER A 139 7.86 18.11 -12.01
CA SER A 139 7.49 17.31 -13.18
C SER A 139 5.98 17.10 -13.19
N GLU A 140 5.36 17.35 -14.34
CA GLU A 140 4.00 16.89 -14.59
C GLU A 140 3.94 15.37 -14.39
N THR A 141 2.87 14.90 -13.73
CA THR A 141 2.70 13.50 -13.33
C THR A 141 2.72 12.59 -14.55
N ASP A 142 1.87 12.85 -15.55
CA ASP A 142 1.64 11.95 -16.70
C ASP A 142 2.84 11.83 -17.66
N MET A 143 3.76 12.79 -17.64
CA MET A 143 4.92 12.86 -18.54
C MET A 143 6.26 12.63 -17.81
N CYS A 144 6.21 12.20 -16.55
CA CYS A 144 7.41 12.02 -15.74
C CYS A 144 8.28 10.85 -16.26
N THR A 145 9.50 11.17 -16.69
CA THR A 145 10.52 10.19 -17.12
C THR A 145 11.73 10.13 -16.17
N SER A 146 11.64 10.78 -15.00
CA SER A 146 12.74 10.84 -14.05
C SER A 146 13.14 9.46 -13.55
N LYS A 147 14.44 9.18 -13.54
CA LYS A 147 15.01 7.94 -12.98
C LYS A 147 14.86 7.84 -11.46
N SER A 148 14.68 8.98 -10.78
CA SER A 148 14.46 9.00 -9.33
C SER A 148 12.99 8.73 -8.95
N CYS A 149 12.04 8.87 -9.89
CA CYS A 149 10.62 8.69 -9.59
C CYS A 149 10.23 7.21 -9.61
N ILE A 150 10.29 6.56 -8.44
CA ILE A 150 9.96 5.13 -8.33
C ILE A 150 8.49 4.82 -8.64
N ALA A 151 7.58 5.79 -8.49
CA ALA A 151 6.17 5.64 -8.85
C ALA A 151 6.07 5.36 -10.37
N HIS A 152 6.60 6.26 -11.20
CA HIS A 152 6.57 6.07 -12.65
C HIS A 152 7.51 4.95 -13.13
N GLN A 153 8.71 4.81 -12.57
CA GLN A 153 9.65 3.76 -12.98
C GLN A 153 9.14 2.33 -12.75
N LYS A 154 8.20 2.12 -11.80
CA LYS A 154 7.72 0.78 -11.42
C LYS A 154 6.25 0.53 -11.74
N PHE A 155 5.44 1.58 -11.87
CA PHE A 155 3.99 1.43 -12.07
C PHE A 155 3.47 2.11 -13.33
N ALA A 156 4.24 2.99 -13.99
CA ALA A 156 3.76 3.61 -15.22
C ALA A 156 3.59 2.56 -16.32
N MET A 157 2.52 2.71 -17.08
CA MET A 157 2.21 1.92 -18.26
C MET A 157 1.59 2.85 -19.30
N THR A 158 1.95 2.67 -20.57
CA THR A 158 1.33 3.40 -21.69
C THR A 158 0.30 2.48 -22.35
N LEU A 159 -0.97 2.89 -22.35
CA LEU A 159 -2.05 2.20 -23.04
C LEU A 159 -2.34 2.90 -24.37
N TYR A 160 -2.45 2.14 -25.46
CA TYR A 160 -2.90 2.65 -26.75
C TYR A 160 -4.32 2.14 -27.02
N GLU A 161 -5.29 3.04 -27.00
CA GLU A 161 -6.69 2.72 -27.27
C GLU A 161 -7.06 3.09 -28.70
N GLN A 162 -7.60 2.13 -29.47
CA GLN A 162 -8.12 2.37 -30.81
C GLN A 162 -9.64 2.21 -30.83
N VAL A 163 -10.36 3.33 -30.94
CA VAL A 163 -11.82 3.32 -31.11
C VAL A 163 -12.14 3.32 -32.61
N ARG A 164 -12.70 2.22 -33.11
CA ARG A 164 -13.25 2.15 -34.47
C ARG A 164 -14.74 2.45 -34.43
N HIS A 165 -15.13 3.62 -34.92
CA HIS A 165 -16.55 3.91 -35.14
C HIS A 165 -17.04 3.17 -36.40
N LEU A 166 -17.83 2.12 -36.23
CA LEU A 166 -18.61 1.51 -37.32
C LEU A 166 -19.90 2.30 -37.51
N PHE A 167 -19.85 3.40 -38.28
CA PHE A 167 -21.04 4.14 -38.71
C PHE A 167 -21.78 3.44 -39.86
N HIS A 168 -22.21 2.17 -39.70
CA HIS A 168 -22.97 1.48 -40.75
C HIS A 168 -24.37 0.98 -40.37
N CYS A 169 -24.95 1.44 -39.26
CA CYS A 169 -26.35 1.18 -38.92
C CYS A 169 -27.05 2.45 -38.38
N PHE A 170 -27.23 3.48 -39.19
CA PHE A 170 -28.22 4.55 -38.93
C PHE A 170 -28.71 5.24 -40.22
N ASN A 171 -28.88 4.46 -41.29
CA ASN A 171 -29.61 4.87 -42.50
C ASN A 171 -30.50 3.70 -42.97
N ARG A 172 -31.49 3.35 -42.16
CA ARG A 172 -32.65 2.57 -42.58
C ARG A 172 -33.90 3.25 -42.09
#